data_AF-A0A730JZ73-F1
#
_entry.id   AF-A0A730JZ73-F1
#
_cell.length_a   1.000
_cell.length_b   1.000
_cell.length_c   1.000
_cell.angle_alpha   90.00
_cell.angle_beta   90.00
_cell.angle_gamma   90.00
#
_symmetry.space_group_name_H-M   'P 1'
#
loop_
_entity.id
_entity.type
_entity.pdbx_description
1 polymer ?
#
loop_
_entity_poly.entity_id
_entity_poly.type
_entity_poly.pdbx_seq_one_letter_code
_entity_poly.pdbx_strand_id
1 'polypeptide(L)' 'TLEVQKGGTMRGNIEHTGGTLKSNGVQVDDHGHGGVQRGGSWTEGTR' A
#
# COMPACT_ATOMS: atom_id res chain seq x y z
N THR A 1 -4.97 19.12 6.61
CA THR A 1 -4.30 18.37 5.53
C THR A 1 -2.82 18.66 5.56
N LEU A 2 -1.97 17.63 5.39
CA LEU A 2 -0.52 17.77 5.23
C LEU A 2 -0.18 17.62 3.75
N GLU A 3 0.58 18.55 3.19
CA GLU A 3 1.05 18.50 1.80
C GLU A 3 2.58 18.57 1.80
N VAL A 4 3.24 17.59 1.17
CA VAL A 4 4.70 17.44 1.14
C VAL A 4 5.17 17.50 -0.32
N GLN A 5 6.04 18.45 -0.64
CA GLN A 5 6.43 18.73 -2.04
C GLN A 5 7.80 18.17 -2.43
N LYS A 6 8.69 17.93 -1.47
CA LYS A 6 10.10 17.54 -1.71
C LYS A 6 10.57 16.36 -0.85
N GLY A 7 9.63 15.52 -0.42
CA GLY A 7 9.91 14.40 0.49
C GLY A 7 10.28 14.84 1.91
N GLY A 8 10.73 13.89 2.73
CA GLY A 8 11.10 14.09 4.13
C GLY A 8 11.19 12.77 4.91
N THR A 9 11.27 12.86 6.23
CA THR A 9 11.29 11.68 7.12
C THR A 9 10.22 11.83 8.20
N MET A 10 9.42 10.78 8.41
CA MET A 10 8.49 10.67 9.53
C MET A 10 9.04 9.65 10.54
N ARG A 11 8.86 9.89 11.83
CA ARG A 11 9.34 9.02 12.92
C ARG A 11 8.25 8.84 13.97
N GLY A 12 8.24 7.69 14.65
CA GLY A 12 7.21 7.33 15.63
C GLY A 12 6.01 6.63 15.01
N ASN A 13 4.97 6.40 15.82
CA ASN A 13 3.72 5.80 15.36
C ASN A 13 2.91 6.83 14.56
N ILE A 14 2.42 6.43 13.39
CA ILE A 14 1.57 7.25 12.52
C ILE A 14 0.29 6.46 12.24
N GLU A 15 -0.84 6.98 12.72
CA GLU A 15 -2.16 6.41 12.45
C GLU A 15 -2.79 7.09 11.24
N HIS A 16 -3.16 6.31 10.24
CA HIS A 16 -3.89 6.76 9.06
C HIS A 16 -5.28 6.11 9.06
N THR A 17 -6.33 6.94 9.08
CA THR A 17 -7.74 6.50 9.06
C THR A 17 -8.58 7.48 8.24
N GLY A 18 -9.83 7.12 7.93
CA GLY A 18 -10.75 8.00 7.21
C GLY A 18 -10.44 8.20 5.72
N GLY A 19 -9.70 7.28 5.09
CA GLY A 19 -9.33 7.36 3.68
C GLY A 19 -8.43 6.19 3.25
N THR A 20 -7.72 6.36 2.13
CA THR A 20 -6.79 5.36 1.57
C THR A 20 -5.36 5.92 1.52
N LEU A 21 -4.36 5.12 1.91
CA LEU A 21 -2.95 5.48 1.81
C LEU A 21 -2.38 4.98 0.49
N LYS A 22 -2.17 5.88 -0.46
CA LYS A 22 -1.63 5.54 -1.79
C LYS A 22 -0.20 6.03 -1.98
N SER A 23 0.64 5.17 -2.56
CA SER A 23 1.99 5.51 -3.01
C SER A 23 2.20 4.97 -4.42
N ASN A 24 2.62 5.83 -5.35
CA ASN A 24 2.78 5.47 -6.77
C ASN A 24 1.52 4.81 -7.39
N GLY A 25 0.33 5.23 -6.98
CA GLY A 25 -0.95 4.67 -7.44
C GLY A 25 -1.39 3.39 -6.74
N VAL A 26 -0.54 2.75 -5.94
CA VAL A 26 -0.87 1.54 -5.17
C VAL A 26 -1.46 1.93 -3.82
N GLN A 27 -2.60 1.35 -3.45
CA GLN A 27 -3.19 1.50 -2.12
C GLN A 27 -2.49 0.54 -1.14
N VAL A 28 -1.64 1.08 -0.28
CA VAL A 28 -0.78 0.30 0.62
C VAL A 28 -1.59 -0.38 1.74
N ASP A 29 -2.68 0.23 2.18
CA ASP A 29 -3.58 -0.33 3.19
C ASP A 29 -4.50 -1.45 2.66
N ASP A 30 -4.51 -1.71 1.34
CA ASP A 30 -5.26 -2.79 0.68
C ASP A 30 -4.45 -3.35 -0.52
N HIS A 31 -3.17 -3.64 -0.32
CA HIS A 31 -2.29 -4.16 -1.38
C HIS A 31 -2.25 -5.70 -1.41
N GLY A 32 -1.98 -6.27 -2.59
CA GLY A 32 -1.82 -7.71 -2.80
C GLY A 32 -0.48 -8.09 -3.44
N HIS A 33 -0.18 -9.39 -3.42
CA HIS A 33 0.98 -9.96 -4.10
C HIS A 33 0.51 -10.97 -5.16
N GLY A 34 0.86 -10.72 -6.42
CA GLY A 34 0.69 -11.69 -7.50
C GLY A 34 1.82 -12.72 -7.55
N GLY A 35 1.70 -13.72 -8.42
CA GLY A 35 2.73 -14.75 -8.59
C GLY A 35 2.85 -15.75 -7.43
N VAL A 36 1.97 -15.63 -6.43
CA VAL A 36 1.89 -16.56 -5.29
C VAL A 36 0.84 -17.62 -5.60
N GLN A 37 1.27 -18.88 -5.70
CA GLN A 37 0.35 -19.98 -5.91
C GLN A 37 -0.31 -20.37 -4.58
N ARG A 38 -1.59 -20.06 -4.42
CA ARG A 38 -2.38 -20.53 -3.27
C ARG A 38 -2.78 -21.99 -3.51
N GLY A 39 -2.05 -22.96 -2.98
CA GLY A 39 -2.42 -24.38 -3.12
C GLY A 39 -2.78 -24.79 -4.56
N GLY A 40 -3.86 -25.55 -4.74
CA GLY A 40 -4.32 -26.04 -6.06
C GLY A 40 -4.84 -24.98 -7.05
N SER A 41 -4.64 -23.69 -6.80
CA SER A 41 -5.09 -22.60 -7.68
C SER A 41 -3.95 -22.02 -8.53
N TRP A 42 -4.30 -21.31 -9.61
CA TRP A 42 -3.34 -20.51 -10.39
C TRP A 42 -2.88 -19.27 -9.61
N THR A 43 -1.67 -18.81 -9.89
CA THR A 43 -1.13 -17.56 -9.33
C THR A 43 -2.00 -16.37 -9.72
N GLU A 44 -2.41 -15.55 -8.74
CA GLU A 44 -3.10 -14.29 -9.01
C GLU A 44 -2.14 -13.24 -9.61
N GLY A 45 -2.68 -12.26 -10.34
CA GLY A 45 -1.93 -11.06 -10.74
C GLY A 45 -1.77 -10.08 -9.56
N THR A 46 -0.81 -9.17 -9.64
CA THR A 46 -0.58 -8.17 -8.58
C THR A 46 -1.76 -7.21 -8.48
N ARG A 47 -2.22 -6.91 -7.26
CA ARG A 47 -3.24 -5.90 -6.95
C ARG A 47 -2.63 -4.77 -6.14
#